data_AF-A0A938VQE6-F1
#
_entry.id   AF-A0A938VQE6-F1
#
_cell.length_a   1.000
_cell.length_b   1.000
_cell.length_c   1.000
_cell.angle_alpha   90.00
_cell.angle_beta   90.00
_cell.angle_gamma   90.00
#
_symmetry.space_group_name_H-M   'P 1'
#
loop_
_entity.id
_entity.type
_entity.pdbx_description
1 polymer ?
#
loop_
_entity_poly.entity_id
_entity_poly.type
_entity_poly.pdbx_seq_one_letter_code
_entity_poly.pdbx_strand_id
1 'polypeptide(L)' 'AQAVIDEWRCDYNSSRPHTSLHGLTPNEFAGCSLREQPLNRLSL' A
#
# COMPACT_ATOMS: atom_id res chain seq x y z
N ALA A 1 3.63 -21.37 12.08
CA ALA A 1 2.49 -20.71 11.38
C ALA A 1 2.78 -19.25 11.05
N GLN A 2 3.32 -18.45 11.98
CA GLN A 2 3.57 -17.00 11.79
C GLN A 2 4.44 -16.67 10.56
N ALA A 3 5.55 -17.37 10.38
CA ALA A 3 6.49 -17.10 9.28
C ALA A 3 5.86 -17.18 7.88
N VAL A 4 4.91 -18.10 7.67
CA VAL A 4 4.19 -18.22 6.39
C VAL A 4 3.32 -17.00 6.18
N ILE A 5 2.62 -16.53 7.21
CA ILE A 5 1.78 -15.32 7.08
C ILE A 5 2.65 -14.11 6.78
N ASP A 6 3.81 -13.99 7.42
CA ASP A 6 4.72 -12.85 7.22
C ASP A 6 5.32 -12.86 5.81
N GLU A 7 5.70 -14.03 5.29
CA GLU A 7 6.16 -14.20 3.92
C GLU A 7 5.10 -13.76 2.91
N TRP A 8 3.86 -14.22 3.09
CA TRP A 8 2.74 -13.86 2.22
C TRP A 8 2.44 -12.35 2.28
N ARG A 9 2.53 -11.75 3.46
CA ARG A 9 2.35 -10.30 3.63
C ARG A 9 3.44 -9.52 2.90
N CYS A 10 4.69 -9.95 3.00
CA CYS A 10 5.81 -9.32 2.31
C CYS A 10 5.65 -9.39 0.78
N ASP A 11 5.29 -10.57 0.24
CA ASP A 11 5.05 -10.76 -1.20
C ASP A 11 3.88 -9.90 -1.71
N TYR A 12 2.76 -9.93 -1.00
CA TYR A 12 1.56 -9.18 -1.38
C TYR A 12 1.80 -7.66 -1.39
N ASN A 13 2.45 -7.14 -0.35
CA ASN A 13 2.66 -5.70 -0.20
C ASN A 13 3.73 -5.14 -1.14
N SER A 14 4.68 -5.97 -1.59
CA SER A 14 5.87 -5.51 -2.32
C SER A 14 5.91 -5.92 -3.79
N SER A 15 5.27 -7.04 -4.16
CA SER A 15 5.49 -7.66 -5.48
C SER A 15 4.22 -7.71 -6.33
N ARG A 16 3.04 -7.49 -5.73
CA ARG A 16 1.75 -7.64 -6.42
C ARG A 16 1.15 -6.29 -6.75
N PRO A 17 1.15 -5.87 -8.03
CA PRO A 17 0.42 -4.69 -8.47
C PRO A 17 -1.09 -4.96 -8.49
N HIS A 18 -1.88 -3.97 -8.08
CA HIS A 18 -3.34 -4.07 -8.00
C HIS A 18 -4.01 -3.07 -8.93
N THR A 19 -4.99 -3.52 -9.72
CA THR A 19 -5.72 -2.65 -10.65
C THR A 19 -6.51 -1.54 -9.94
N SER A 20 -6.99 -1.80 -8.72
CA SER A 20 -7.63 -0.80 -7.85
C SER A 20 -6.66 0.29 -7.38
N LEU A 21 -5.36 0.02 -7.37
CA LEU A 21 -4.30 0.98 -7.05
C LEU A 21 -3.61 1.51 -8.32
N HIS A 22 -4.34 1.53 -9.45
CA HIS A 22 -3.80 1.93 -10.76
C HIS A 22 -2.60 1.10 -11.25
N GLY A 23 -2.53 -0.17 -10.83
CA GLY A 23 -1.41 -1.05 -11.16
C GLY A 23 -0.20 -0.91 -10.23
N LEU A 24 -0.35 -0.22 -9.10
CA LEU A 24 0.69 -0.13 -8.07
C LEU A 24 0.56 -1.25 -7.03
N THR A 25 1.67 -1.58 -6.39
CA THR A 25 1.67 -2.38 -5.16
C THR A 25 1.14 -1.57 -3.99
N PRO A 26 0.67 -2.23 -2.90
CA PRO A 26 0.25 -1.52 -1.70
C PRO A 26 1.33 -0.60 -1.11
N ASN A 27 2.61 -1.01 -1.12
CA ASN A 27 3.72 -0.18 -0.64
C ASN A 27 3.96 1.05 -1.53
N GLU A 28 3.92 0.88 -2.86
CA GLU A 28 4.06 2.00 -3.79
C GLU A 28 2.91 2.99 -3.63
N PHE A 29 1.68 2.50 -3.53
CA PHE A 29 0.51 3.34 -3.29
C PHE A 29 0.59 4.09 -1.96
N ALA A 30 1.01 3.43 -0.87
CA ALA A 30 1.20 4.07 0.43
C ALA A 30 2.29 5.17 0.37
N GLY A 31 3.38 4.94 -0.36
CA GLY A 31 4.44 5.92 -0.59
C GLY A 31 4.00 7.11 -1.45
N CYS A 32 3.13 6.88 -2.43
CA CYS A 32 2.51 7.93 -3.25
C CYS A 32 1.45 8.73 -2.48
N SER A 33 0.64 8.07 -1.64
CA SER A 33 -0.37 8.73 -0.79
C SER A 33 0.28 9.71 0.20
N LEU A 34 1.49 9.45 0.69
CA LEU A 34 2.23 10.42 1.50
C LEU A 34 2.69 11.67 0.72
N ARG A 35 2.87 11.56 -0.60
CA ARG A 35 3.31 12.67 -1.47
C ARG A 35 2.14 13.47 -2.04
N GLU A 36 0.95 12.87 -2.18
CA GLU A 36 -0.21 13.48 -2.85
C GLU A 36 -1.33 13.94 -1.89
N GLN A 37 -1.04 14.16 -0.61
CA GLN A 37 -2.00 14.75 0.32
C GLN A 37 -1.70 16.23 0.57
N PRO A 38 -2.17 17.17 -0.26
CA PRO A 38 -2.60 18.46 0.26
C PRO A 38 -3.98 18.26 0.89
N LEU A 39 -4.02 18.32 2.22
CA LEU A 39 -5.18 18.77 2.97
C LEU A 39 -6.42 17.84 3.00
N ASN A 40 -6.34 16.72 3.70
CA ASN A 40 -7.53 16.25 4.44
C ASN A 40 -7.16 15.81 5.87
N ARG A 41 -6.72 16.80 6.67
CA ARG A 41 -6.51 16.64 8.11
C ARG A 41 -7.42 17.53 8.96
N LEU A 42 -8.42 18.18 8.37
CA LEU A 42 -9.41 18.97 9.11
C LEU A 42 -10.70 19.08 8.29
N SER A 43 -11.60 18.12 8.45
CA SER A 43 -13.03 18.42 8.39
C SER A 43 -13.59 18.05 9.77
N LEU A 44 -13.97 19.10 10.51
CA LEU A 44 -14.67 19.08 11.79
C LEU A 44 -15.92 18.19 11.74
#